data_AF-A0A7J0CU23-F1
#
_entry.id   AF-A0A7J0CU23-F1
#
_cell.length_a   1.000
_cell.length_b   1.000
_cell.length_c   1.000
_cell.angle_alpha   90.00
_cell.angle_beta   90.00
_cell.angle_gamma   90.00
#
_symmetry.space_group_name_H-M   'P 1'
#
loop_
_entity.id
_entity.type
_entity.pdbx_description
1 polymer ?
#
loop_
_entity_poly.entity_id
_entity_poly.type
_entity_poly.pdbx_seq_one_letter_code
_entity_poly.pdbx_strand_id
1 'polypeptide(L)'
;MFSGGGVITGRVRRRARLIAIALAAFLFVGLLGGPIAAAADLNLLRLEKPDPVPTGEVAKQVSSKPDQAAQRPWKSPKVAWPEPGIATPSLRENGASVKAGSLPVSVGRTAPRTVGSAKASALSSASGKAGAAGPQKVQVQVLDRATTESLGVEGVVLALRPTAGAEGSVDVEVDYSGFRDAYGGDWASRLTLKTLPACALTTPGKKGCATGESLTTSNDASEGTLKAAVTLPEAAPTTTSQAAGTAPVARSAGAQVVSGGTMLLAATAAEAGPSGNFKATSLSPSASWSAGGSNGAFSWTYPIGTPAVAGSAVPELQLGYSSQAVDGRTASTNNQANSIGDGWSMEPGYIERQYIACTDDTKNSTTTAKVGDLCWKKDNAVINLGGRSNTLIKDDTSGEWRLEGDDGTKVEKFASTTRANGDNDGEHWRVTTPDGTRYYFGYNRPSGWAAGKDETNSTWTVPVFGNQTGEPCYAAAFKDAWCQQAWRWNLDAVIDPHGDAMTYYWDKETNYYGRNVNPSTGASTATPTSAVGTSSGSSTVCAGPTSTPSPPPRWSSPTASAA
;
A
#
# COMPACT_ATOMS: atom_id res chain seq x y z
N MET A 1 84.88 50.37 22.99
CA MET A 1 84.80 50.74 21.57
C MET A 1 83.57 50.08 20.96
N PHE A 2 82.91 50.82 20.07
CA PHE A 2 81.52 50.72 19.62
C PHE A 2 81.10 49.42 18.92
N SER A 3 79.81 49.10 19.02
CA SER A 3 78.84 48.92 17.89
C SER A 3 77.61 48.13 18.39
N GLY A 4 76.35 48.39 18.07
CA GLY A 4 75.73 49.31 17.12
C GLY A 4 74.24 48.97 16.93
N GLY A 5 73.54 49.86 16.22
CA GLY A 5 72.38 49.51 15.40
C GLY A 5 71.04 49.20 16.09
N GLY A 6 70.29 50.26 16.41
CA GLY A 6 68.84 50.17 16.58
C GLY A 6 68.11 50.76 15.36
N VAL A 7 66.86 50.31 15.19
CA VAL A 7 65.75 50.87 14.37
C VAL A 7 65.45 50.15 13.05
N ILE A 8 64.64 49.08 13.09
CA ILE A 8 63.57 48.80 12.09
C ILE A 8 62.46 47.91 12.72
N THR A 9 61.65 48.40 13.66
CA THR A 9 60.47 47.61 14.15
C THR A 9 59.17 48.40 14.25
N GLY A 10 59.19 49.73 14.20
CA GLY A 10 57.99 50.56 14.33
C GLY A 10 57.11 50.66 13.07
N ARG A 11 57.73 50.72 11.88
CA ARG A 11 56.99 50.95 10.61
C ARG A 11 56.20 49.73 10.14
N VAL A 12 56.70 48.52 10.38
CA VAL A 12 56.03 47.28 9.98
C VAL A 12 54.76 47.03 10.81
N ARG A 13 54.81 47.31 12.13
CA ARG A 13 53.68 47.12 13.04
C ARG A 13 52.52 48.09 12.79
N ARG A 14 52.82 49.34 12.40
CA ARG A 14 51.79 50.31 11.99
C ARG A 14 51.13 49.94 10.66
N ARG A 15 51.90 49.45 9.68
CA ARG A 15 51.36 49.00 8.39
C ARG A 15 50.50 47.75 8.55
N ALA A 16 50.90 46.79 9.37
CA ALA A 16 50.11 45.60 9.67
C ALA A 16 48.76 45.94 10.36
N ARG A 17 48.75 46.90 11.31
CA ARG A 17 47.51 47.36 11.95
C ARG A 17 46.57 48.07 10.99
N LEU A 18 47.08 48.90 10.09
CA LEU A 18 46.25 49.57 9.08
C LEU A 18 45.66 48.59 8.07
N ILE A 19 46.42 47.57 7.68
CA ILE A 19 45.95 46.50 6.78
C ILE A 19 44.87 45.65 7.49
N ALA A 20 45.06 45.31 8.76
CA ALA A 20 44.07 44.56 9.54
C ALA A 20 42.75 45.34 9.73
N ILE A 21 42.83 46.65 9.98
CA ILE A 21 41.64 47.52 10.10
C ILE A 21 40.94 47.64 8.74
N ALA A 22 41.69 47.79 7.64
CA ALA A 22 41.12 47.84 6.30
C ALA A 22 40.44 46.52 5.92
N LEU A 23 41.03 45.36 6.24
CA LEU A 23 40.43 44.04 6.03
C LEU A 23 39.19 43.81 6.90
N ALA A 24 39.21 44.23 8.17
CA ALA A 24 38.05 44.15 9.05
C ALA A 24 36.91 45.04 8.56
N ALA A 25 37.21 46.25 8.07
CA ALA A 25 36.23 47.14 7.47
C ALA A 25 35.66 46.57 6.16
N PHE A 26 36.50 45.95 5.32
CA PHE A 26 36.05 45.32 4.07
C PHE A 26 35.17 44.09 4.31
N LEU A 27 35.48 43.30 5.34
CA LEU A 27 34.64 42.17 5.78
C LEU A 27 33.31 42.64 6.39
N PHE A 28 33.30 43.75 7.15
CA PHE A 28 32.06 44.33 7.69
C PHE A 28 31.16 44.93 6.60
N VAL A 29 31.73 45.52 5.55
CA VAL A 29 30.96 46.03 4.39
C VAL A 29 30.38 44.88 3.56
N GLY A 30 31.05 43.72 3.50
CA GLY A 30 30.51 42.51 2.88
C GLY A 30 29.31 41.89 3.62
N LEU A 31 29.20 42.11 4.94
CA LEU A 31 28.09 41.63 5.77
C LEU A 31 26.83 42.51 5.70
N LEU A 32 26.95 43.73 5.18
CA LEU A 32 25.81 44.66 4.99
C LEU A 32 25.16 44.53 3.60
N GLY A 33 25.71 43.69 2.72
CA GLY A 33 25.26 43.50 1.33
C GLY A 33 24.51 42.19 1.06
N GLY A 34 24.10 41.45 2.10
CA GLY A 34 23.14 40.36 1.90
C GLY A 34 21.80 40.95 1.46
N PRO A 35 21.11 40.39 0.44
CA PRO A 35 19.75 40.81 0.18
C PRO A 35 18.97 40.58 1.48
N ILE A 36 18.48 41.66 2.07
CA ILE A 36 17.33 41.57 2.95
C ILE A 36 16.24 41.08 2.01
N ALA A 37 16.08 39.77 1.91
CA ALA A 37 14.86 39.18 1.41
C ALA A 37 13.79 39.69 2.39
N ALA A 38 13.19 40.83 2.05
CA ALA A 38 11.93 41.22 2.61
C ALA A 38 11.07 39.96 2.53
N ALA A 39 10.66 39.47 3.68
CA ALA A 39 9.78 38.32 3.79
C ALA A 39 8.56 38.63 2.92
N ALA A 40 8.57 38.11 1.70
CA ALA A 40 7.40 38.06 0.85
C ALA A 40 6.53 36.99 1.50
N ASP A 41 5.72 37.47 2.43
CA ASP A 41 4.61 36.74 2.95
C ASP A 41 3.73 36.27 1.77
N LEU A 42 3.39 34.98 1.84
CA LEU A 42 2.65 34.16 0.87
C LEU A 42 1.47 34.89 0.18
N ASN A 43 1.67 35.40 -1.04
CA ASN A 43 0.58 35.88 -1.89
C ASN A 43 0.27 34.86 -3.00
N LEU A 44 -0.62 33.91 -2.71
CA LEU A 44 -1.07 32.91 -3.68
C LEU A 44 -2.02 33.54 -4.71
N LEU A 45 -1.71 33.36 -5.99
CA LEU A 45 -2.54 33.83 -7.10
C LEU A 45 -3.89 33.08 -7.14
N ARG A 46 -4.92 33.81 -7.56
CA ARG A 46 -6.33 33.39 -7.55
C ARG A 46 -6.55 32.23 -8.54
N LEU A 47 -6.77 31.01 -8.03
CA LEU A 47 -7.34 29.93 -8.83
C LEU A 47 -8.84 30.20 -9.04
N GLU A 48 -9.26 30.21 -10.29
CA GLU A 48 -10.66 30.36 -10.67
C GLU A 48 -11.34 28.98 -10.54
N LYS A 49 -12.12 28.81 -9.46
CA LYS A 49 -12.94 27.62 -9.24
C LYS A 49 -14.18 27.71 -10.14
N PRO A 50 -14.62 26.62 -10.80
CA PRO A 50 -15.93 26.59 -11.45
C PRO A 50 -17.04 26.77 -10.42
N ASP A 51 -18.14 27.40 -10.83
CA ASP A 51 -19.26 27.72 -9.93
C ASP A 51 -19.79 26.45 -9.21
N PRO A 52 -19.90 26.48 -7.87
CA PRO A 52 -20.45 25.37 -7.12
C PRO A 52 -21.94 25.18 -7.46
N VAL A 53 -22.30 23.94 -7.77
CA VAL A 53 -23.68 23.53 -8.00
C VAL A 53 -24.47 23.70 -6.70
N PRO A 54 -25.66 24.32 -6.68
CA PRO A 54 -26.45 24.48 -5.46
C PRO A 54 -26.72 23.13 -4.79
N THR A 55 -26.33 22.99 -3.52
CA THR A 55 -26.67 21.83 -2.69
C THR A 55 -27.57 22.26 -1.52
N GLY A 56 -28.57 21.44 -1.23
CA GLY A 56 -29.41 21.56 -0.04
C GLY A 56 -29.15 20.39 0.90
N GLU A 57 -29.52 20.53 2.18
CA GLU A 57 -29.48 19.43 3.14
C GLU A 57 -30.40 18.30 2.68
N VAL A 58 -29.81 17.16 2.29
CA VAL A 58 -30.58 15.97 1.93
C VAL A 58 -30.78 15.16 3.20
N ALA A 59 -31.98 15.21 3.78
CA ALA A 59 -32.38 14.23 4.78
C ALA A 59 -32.11 12.83 4.21
N LYS A 60 -31.43 11.97 4.99
CA LYS A 60 -31.02 10.62 4.56
C LYS A 60 -32.22 9.88 3.98
N GLN A 61 -32.40 9.93 2.67
CA GLN A 61 -33.32 9.06 1.99
C GLN A 61 -32.71 7.68 2.09
N VAL A 62 -33.34 6.81 2.88
CA VAL A 62 -33.15 5.38 2.68
C VAL A 62 -33.40 5.15 1.20
N SER A 63 -32.36 4.72 0.49
CA SER A 63 -32.44 4.47 -0.94
C SER A 63 -33.70 3.64 -1.21
N SER A 64 -34.67 4.20 -1.94
CA SER A 64 -35.79 3.43 -2.48
C SER A 64 -35.32 2.47 -3.58
N LYS A 65 -34.07 2.59 -4.03
CA LYS A 65 -33.45 1.59 -4.90
C LYS A 65 -33.28 0.32 -4.08
N PRO A 66 -33.85 -0.80 -4.54
CA PRO A 66 -33.66 -2.09 -3.90
C PRO A 66 -32.18 -2.36 -3.70
N ASP A 67 -31.80 -2.81 -2.51
CA ASP A 67 -30.48 -3.39 -2.29
C ASP A 67 -30.32 -4.59 -3.24
N GLN A 68 -29.50 -4.40 -4.28
CA GLN A 68 -29.27 -5.44 -5.28
C GLN A 68 -28.53 -6.64 -4.69
N ALA A 69 -27.76 -6.44 -3.61
CA ALA A 69 -27.14 -7.53 -2.86
C ALA A 69 -28.19 -8.31 -2.05
N ALA A 70 -29.22 -7.63 -1.51
CA ALA A 70 -30.38 -8.30 -0.91
C ALA A 70 -31.24 -9.05 -1.95
N GLN A 71 -31.24 -8.63 -3.22
CA GLN A 71 -31.92 -9.36 -4.30
C GLN A 71 -31.15 -10.60 -4.80
N ARG A 72 -29.83 -10.65 -4.58
CA ARG A 72 -28.97 -11.78 -4.95
C ARG A 72 -28.13 -12.21 -3.74
N PRO A 73 -28.77 -12.72 -2.68
CA PRO A 73 -28.02 -13.22 -1.52
C PRO A 73 -27.11 -14.34 -2.01
N TRP A 74 -25.81 -14.20 -1.74
CA TRP A 74 -24.85 -15.24 -2.04
C TRP A 74 -25.25 -16.52 -1.30
N LYS A 75 -25.40 -17.62 -2.05
CA LYS A 75 -25.67 -18.94 -1.49
C LYS A 75 -24.45 -19.79 -1.73
N SER A 76 -23.95 -20.43 -0.66
CA SER A 76 -22.87 -21.40 -0.80
C SER A 76 -23.31 -22.50 -1.77
N PRO A 77 -22.61 -22.68 -2.90
CA PRO A 77 -22.95 -23.73 -3.86
C PRO A 77 -22.71 -25.10 -3.24
N LYS A 78 -23.55 -26.08 -3.60
CA LYS A 78 -23.36 -27.47 -3.18
C LYS A 78 -22.32 -28.13 -4.08
N VAL A 79 -21.24 -28.60 -3.48
CA VAL A 79 -20.15 -29.30 -4.17
C VAL A 79 -20.33 -30.81 -4.01
N ALA A 80 -20.36 -31.53 -5.12
CA ALA A 80 -20.46 -32.99 -5.18
C ALA A 80 -19.21 -33.57 -5.85
N TRP A 81 -18.29 -34.09 -5.05
CA TRP A 81 -17.12 -34.81 -5.54
C TRP A 81 -17.51 -36.18 -6.12
N PRO A 82 -16.81 -36.67 -7.15
CA PRO A 82 -17.10 -37.99 -7.71
C PRO A 82 -16.67 -39.10 -6.76
N GLU A 83 -17.45 -40.18 -6.73
CA GLU A 83 -17.08 -41.39 -6.00
C GLU A 83 -15.90 -42.10 -6.69
N PRO A 84 -14.95 -42.67 -5.92
CA PRO A 84 -13.89 -43.46 -6.49
C PRO A 84 -14.44 -44.73 -7.14
N GLY A 85 -13.89 -45.12 -8.28
CA GLY A 85 -14.37 -46.30 -8.99
C GLY A 85 -13.55 -46.60 -10.23
N ILE A 86 -13.84 -47.75 -10.85
CA ILE A 86 -13.14 -48.26 -12.01
C ILE A 86 -14.16 -48.66 -13.07
N ALA A 87 -13.92 -48.29 -14.31
CA ALA A 87 -14.70 -48.72 -15.47
C ALA A 87 -13.78 -49.06 -16.63
N THR A 88 -14.18 -49.99 -17.50
CA THR A 88 -13.40 -50.39 -18.69
C THR A 88 -14.21 -50.18 -19.97
N PRO A 89 -14.38 -48.92 -20.42
CA PRO A 89 -15.04 -48.64 -21.69
C PRO A 89 -14.31 -49.27 -22.88
N SER A 90 -15.09 -49.75 -23.84
CA SER A 90 -14.58 -50.15 -25.16
C SER A 90 -14.66 -48.94 -26.11
N LEU A 91 -13.53 -48.56 -26.69
CA LEU A 91 -13.43 -47.39 -27.55
C LEU A 91 -14.00 -47.70 -28.93
N ARG A 92 -14.76 -46.76 -29.49
CA ARG A 92 -15.38 -46.91 -30.80
C ARG A 92 -14.40 -46.55 -31.90
N GLU A 93 -14.44 -47.30 -33.01
CA GLU A 93 -13.57 -47.05 -34.16
C GLU A 93 -13.84 -45.70 -34.83
N ASN A 94 -15.07 -45.19 -34.73
CA ASN A 94 -15.46 -43.88 -35.28
C ASN A 94 -15.00 -42.69 -34.41
N GLY A 95 -14.24 -42.92 -33.33
CA GLY A 95 -13.73 -41.87 -32.46
C GLY A 95 -14.76 -41.26 -31.50
N ALA A 96 -16.03 -41.67 -31.54
CA ALA A 96 -17.05 -41.09 -30.67
C ALA A 96 -16.81 -41.46 -29.19
N SER A 97 -16.79 -40.45 -28.32
CA SER A 97 -16.57 -40.59 -26.88
C SER A 97 -17.54 -41.56 -26.22
N VAL A 98 -17.03 -42.33 -25.26
CA VAL A 98 -17.77 -43.30 -24.46
C VAL A 98 -17.56 -42.98 -22.98
N LYS A 99 -18.65 -42.81 -22.24
CA LYS A 99 -18.61 -42.58 -20.79
C LYS A 99 -18.11 -43.82 -20.05
N ALA A 100 -17.22 -43.63 -19.09
CA ALA A 100 -16.63 -44.68 -18.28
C ALA A 100 -17.56 -45.07 -17.11
N GLY A 101 -18.63 -45.82 -17.41
CA GLY A 101 -19.60 -46.25 -16.39
C GLY A 101 -20.29 -45.07 -15.70
N SER A 102 -20.30 -45.06 -14.37
CA SER A 102 -20.82 -43.95 -13.55
C SER A 102 -19.80 -42.83 -13.31
N LEU A 103 -18.54 -43.01 -13.72
CA LEU A 103 -17.47 -42.04 -13.48
C LEU A 103 -17.70 -40.76 -14.29
N PRO A 104 -17.20 -39.60 -13.81
CA PRO A 104 -17.25 -38.32 -14.53
C PRO A 104 -16.24 -38.25 -15.69
N VAL A 105 -15.92 -39.37 -16.34
CA VAL A 105 -14.88 -39.43 -17.37
C VAL A 105 -15.44 -40.07 -18.62
N SER A 106 -15.20 -39.45 -19.77
CA SER A 106 -15.46 -40.02 -21.09
C SER A 106 -14.15 -40.18 -21.85
N VAL A 107 -14.04 -41.26 -22.62
CA VAL A 107 -12.85 -41.56 -23.43
C VAL A 107 -13.23 -41.88 -24.87
N GLY A 108 -12.44 -41.40 -25.82
CA GLY A 108 -12.64 -41.62 -27.25
C GLY A 108 -11.30 -41.80 -27.96
N ARG A 109 -11.29 -42.48 -29.12
CA ARG A 109 -10.09 -42.49 -29.96
C ARG A 109 -9.96 -41.12 -30.62
N THR A 110 -8.76 -40.56 -30.60
CA THR A 110 -8.49 -39.27 -31.24
C THR A 110 -8.65 -39.43 -32.76
N ALA A 111 -9.61 -38.73 -33.36
CA ALA A 111 -9.76 -38.74 -34.82
C ALA A 111 -8.56 -38.03 -35.47
N PRO A 112 -8.01 -38.55 -36.60
CA PRO A 112 -6.99 -37.81 -37.34
C PRO A 112 -7.57 -36.48 -37.79
N ARG A 113 -7.02 -35.38 -37.25
CA ARG A 113 -7.44 -34.01 -37.56
C ARG A 113 -7.12 -33.72 -39.02
N THR A 114 -8.12 -33.78 -39.89
CA THR A 114 -7.99 -33.37 -41.30
C THR A 114 -7.72 -31.87 -41.34
N VAL A 115 -6.45 -31.51 -41.49
CA VAL A 115 -6.04 -30.13 -41.79
C VAL A 115 -6.58 -29.79 -43.19
N GLY A 116 -7.24 -28.64 -43.30
CA GLY A 116 -7.92 -28.21 -44.51
C GLY A 116 -7.07 -28.33 -45.78
N SER A 117 -7.67 -28.97 -46.79
CA SER A 117 -7.40 -28.87 -48.23
C SER A 117 -6.12 -28.16 -48.69
N ALA A 118 -5.09 -28.94 -48.98
CA ALA A 118 -4.16 -28.67 -50.08
C ALA A 118 -4.24 -29.84 -51.07
N LYS A 119 -4.57 -29.52 -52.32
CA LYS A 119 -4.58 -30.47 -53.45
C LYS A 119 -3.20 -31.14 -53.58
N ALA A 120 -3.13 -32.46 -53.49
CA ALA A 120 -2.11 -33.24 -54.20
C ALA A 120 -2.60 -34.67 -54.51
N SER A 121 -2.67 -34.91 -55.81
CA SER A 121 -2.67 -36.16 -56.60
C SER A 121 -3.05 -37.50 -55.96
N ALA A 122 -3.98 -38.16 -56.64
CA ALA A 122 -4.15 -39.60 -56.64
C ALA A 122 -2.81 -40.34 -56.85
N LEU A 123 -2.58 -41.40 -56.05
CA LEU A 123 -2.09 -42.71 -56.50
C LEU A 123 -2.00 -43.69 -55.30
N SER A 124 -2.35 -44.93 -55.59
CA SER A 124 -2.18 -46.17 -54.81
C SER A 124 -3.33 -46.60 -53.89
N SER A 125 -4.22 -47.38 -54.49
CA SER A 125 -4.99 -48.44 -53.83
C SER A 125 -4.02 -49.49 -53.29
N ALA A 126 -3.99 -49.66 -51.97
CA ALA A 126 -3.47 -50.86 -51.32
C ALA A 126 -4.52 -51.34 -50.32
N SER A 127 -5.25 -52.37 -50.73
CA SER A 127 -6.15 -53.15 -49.91
C SER A 127 -5.36 -53.85 -48.80
N GLY A 128 -5.25 -53.20 -47.65
CA GLY A 128 -4.80 -53.80 -46.39
C GLY A 128 -5.83 -53.46 -45.32
N LYS A 129 -6.38 -54.48 -44.64
CA LYS A 129 -7.21 -54.30 -43.45
C LYS A 129 -6.50 -53.31 -42.52
N ALA A 130 -7.01 -52.08 -42.41
CA ALA A 130 -6.54 -51.11 -41.44
C ALA A 130 -6.98 -51.61 -40.05
N GLY A 131 -6.16 -52.48 -39.44
CA GLY A 131 -6.27 -52.81 -38.03
C GLY A 131 -6.23 -51.50 -37.26
N ALA A 132 -7.29 -51.21 -36.53
CA ALA A 132 -7.52 -49.90 -35.95
C ALA A 132 -6.31 -49.45 -35.12
N ALA A 133 -5.60 -48.43 -35.60
CA ALA A 133 -4.45 -47.85 -34.93
C ALA A 133 -4.91 -47.26 -33.59
N GLY A 134 -4.34 -47.73 -32.48
CA GLY A 134 -4.57 -47.23 -31.13
C GLY A 134 -5.42 -48.10 -30.20
N PRO A 135 -5.54 -47.71 -28.91
CA PRO A 135 -6.18 -48.52 -27.87
C PRO A 135 -7.63 -48.89 -28.21
N GLN A 136 -8.03 -50.13 -27.90
CA GLN A 136 -9.40 -50.65 -28.13
C GLN A 136 -10.22 -50.68 -26.84
N LYS A 137 -9.57 -50.96 -25.70
CA LYS A 137 -10.18 -50.94 -24.37
C LYS A 137 -9.26 -50.22 -23.41
N VAL A 138 -9.81 -49.32 -22.62
CA VAL A 138 -9.06 -48.55 -21.62
C VAL A 138 -9.76 -48.69 -20.28
N GLN A 139 -9.03 -49.13 -19.27
CA GLN A 139 -9.48 -49.08 -17.90
C GLN A 139 -9.25 -47.67 -17.36
N VAL A 140 -10.31 -47.07 -16.83
CA VAL A 140 -10.34 -45.74 -16.24
C VAL A 140 -10.65 -45.90 -14.76
N GLN A 141 -9.81 -45.33 -13.91
CA GLN A 141 -10.03 -45.27 -12.47
C GLN A 141 -10.01 -43.83 -11.99
N VAL A 142 -11.01 -43.45 -11.19
CA VAL A 142 -10.99 -42.22 -10.38
C VAL A 142 -10.49 -42.60 -8.99
N LEU A 143 -9.42 -41.97 -8.54
CA LEU A 143 -8.86 -42.21 -7.20
C LEU A 143 -9.73 -41.55 -6.13
N ASP A 144 -9.65 -42.07 -4.91
CA ASP A 144 -10.37 -41.50 -3.78
C ASP A 144 -9.84 -40.11 -3.38
N ARG A 145 -10.69 -39.37 -2.68
CA ARG A 145 -10.44 -37.98 -2.32
C ARG A 145 -9.25 -37.83 -1.37
N ALA A 146 -9.12 -38.72 -0.39
CA ALA A 146 -8.02 -38.68 0.58
C ALA A 146 -6.66 -38.92 -0.10
N THR A 147 -6.60 -39.87 -1.06
CA THR A 147 -5.41 -40.08 -1.88
C THR A 147 -5.11 -38.83 -2.72
N THR A 148 -6.10 -38.23 -3.35
CA THR A 148 -5.95 -37.00 -4.15
C THR A 148 -5.40 -35.83 -3.34
N GLU A 149 -5.92 -35.61 -2.12
CA GLU A 149 -5.46 -34.56 -1.21
C GLU A 149 -4.04 -34.82 -0.70
N SER A 150 -3.68 -36.08 -0.41
CA SER A 150 -2.32 -36.44 0.02
C SER A 150 -1.24 -36.15 -1.04
N LEU A 151 -1.65 -36.01 -2.31
CA LEU A 151 -0.78 -35.65 -3.43
C LEU A 151 -0.65 -34.14 -3.62
N GLY A 152 -1.38 -33.34 -2.84
CA GLY A 152 -1.48 -31.88 -3.04
C GLY A 152 -2.25 -31.51 -4.31
N VAL A 153 -3.13 -32.39 -4.79
CA VAL A 153 -3.94 -32.13 -5.99
C VAL A 153 -5.29 -31.56 -5.57
N GLU A 154 -5.52 -30.29 -5.88
CA GLU A 154 -6.81 -29.61 -5.71
C GLU A 154 -7.74 -29.92 -6.88
N GLY A 155 -8.27 -31.15 -6.92
CA GLY A 155 -9.17 -31.60 -7.98
C GLY A 155 -9.39 -33.12 -7.97
N VAL A 156 -9.19 -33.79 -9.11
CA VAL A 156 -9.37 -35.25 -9.25
C VAL A 156 -8.15 -35.90 -9.91
N VAL A 157 -7.80 -37.11 -9.48
CA VAL A 157 -6.73 -37.92 -10.07
C VAL A 157 -7.33 -39.13 -10.79
N LEU A 158 -6.88 -39.34 -12.02
CA LEU A 158 -7.32 -40.41 -12.91
C LEU A 158 -6.17 -41.36 -13.20
N ALA A 159 -6.46 -42.64 -13.32
CA ALA A 159 -5.54 -43.64 -13.84
C ALA A 159 -6.12 -44.30 -15.10
N LEU A 160 -5.36 -44.26 -16.18
CA LEU A 160 -5.73 -44.81 -17.48
C LEU A 160 -4.78 -45.95 -17.82
N ARG A 161 -5.31 -47.14 -18.08
CA ARG A 161 -4.51 -48.30 -18.50
C ARG A 161 -5.16 -48.99 -19.70
N PRO A 162 -4.51 -49.04 -20.87
CA PRO A 162 -5.01 -49.81 -22.00
C PRO A 162 -4.98 -51.31 -21.68
N THR A 163 -6.07 -52.00 -21.96
CA THR A 163 -6.23 -53.46 -21.74
C THR A 163 -6.36 -54.25 -23.04
N ALA A 164 -6.53 -53.56 -24.17
CA ALA A 164 -6.47 -54.13 -25.51
C ALA A 164 -6.12 -53.04 -26.54
N GLY A 165 -5.47 -53.44 -27.63
CA GLY A 165 -5.10 -52.56 -28.75
C GLY A 165 -3.66 -52.06 -28.72
N ALA A 166 -3.23 -51.48 -29.84
CA ALA A 166 -1.89 -50.91 -30.02
C ALA A 166 -1.75 -49.55 -29.32
N GLU A 167 -0.50 -49.07 -29.21
CA GLU A 167 -0.20 -47.70 -28.77
C GLU A 167 -0.95 -46.66 -29.61
N GLY A 168 -1.43 -45.59 -28.98
CA GLY A 168 -2.09 -44.50 -29.69
C GLY A 168 -2.72 -43.44 -28.81
N SER A 169 -3.24 -42.40 -29.45
CA SER A 169 -3.85 -41.24 -28.79
C SER A 169 -5.32 -41.51 -28.43
N VAL A 170 -5.70 -41.11 -27.21
CA VAL A 170 -7.05 -41.18 -26.66
C VAL A 170 -7.43 -39.80 -26.15
N ASP A 171 -8.59 -39.31 -26.55
CA ASP A 171 -9.20 -38.11 -25.99
C ASP A 171 -9.86 -38.47 -24.65
N VAL A 172 -9.48 -37.75 -23.60
CA VAL A 172 -9.99 -37.89 -22.25
C VAL A 172 -10.75 -36.62 -21.90
N GLU A 173 -12.01 -36.78 -21.51
CA GLU A 173 -12.89 -35.69 -21.10
C GLU A 173 -13.34 -35.92 -19.65
N VAL A 174 -13.14 -34.93 -18.80
CA VAL A 174 -13.56 -34.92 -17.39
C VAL A 174 -14.72 -33.97 -17.24
N ASP A 175 -15.84 -34.50 -16.76
CA ASP A 175 -17.02 -33.73 -16.35
C ASP A 175 -16.84 -33.27 -14.90
N TYR A 176 -16.58 -31.99 -14.71
CA TYR A 176 -16.42 -31.38 -13.39
C TYR A 176 -17.62 -30.54 -12.95
N SER A 177 -18.74 -30.60 -13.68
CA SER A 177 -19.95 -29.82 -13.39
C SER A 177 -20.44 -29.96 -11.94
N GLY A 178 -20.31 -31.15 -11.35
CA GLY A 178 -20.72 -31.44 -9.98
C GLY A 178 -19.82 -30.82 -8.90
N PHE A 179 -18.57 -30.49 -9.23
CA PHE A 179 -17.58 -29.95 -8.29
C PHE A 179 -16.90 -28.66 -8.77
N ARG A 180 -17.44 -28.00 -9.79
CA ARG A 180 -16.91 -26.77 -10.39
C ARG A 180 -16.75 -25.61 -9.38
N ASP A 181 -17.59 -25.57 -8.35
CA ASP A 181 -17.63 -24.49 -7.37
C ASP A 181 -16.82 -24.79 -6.09
N ALA A 182 -15.91 -25.79 -6.13
CA ALA A 182 -15.22 -26.31 -4.95
C ALA A 182 -14.25 -25.33 -4.26
N TYR A 183 -13.61 -24.42 -5.00
CA TYR A 183 -12.44 -23.67 -4.50
C TYR A 183 -12.48 -22.14 -4.72
N GLY A 184 -13.56 -21.60 -5.29
CA GLY A 184 -13.68 -20.16 -5.58
C GLY A 184 -12.59 -19.62 -6.52
N GLY A 185 -12.44 -18.29 -6.63
CA GLY A 185 -11.35 -17.65 -7.38
C GLY A 185 -11.20 -18.14 -8.82
N ASP A 186 -12.33 -18.32 -9.52
CA ASP A 186 -12.42 -18.89 -10.88
C ASP A 186 -11.67 -20.22 -11.09
N TRP A 187 -11.52 -21.04 -10.04
CA TRP A 187 -10.81 -22.32 -10.07
C TRP A 187 -11.23 -23.21 -11.25
N ALA A 188 -12.53 -23.34 -11.50
CA ALA A 188 -13.06 -24.12 -12.62
C ALA A 188 -12.52 -23.65 -13.99
N SER A 189 -12.40 -22.35 -14.20
CA SER A 189 -11.89 -21.78 -15.46
C SER A 189 -10.40 -22.06 -15.70
N ARG A 190 -9.67 -22.36 -14.62
CA ARG A 190 -8.22 -22.62 -14.63
C ARG A 190 -7.87 -24.09 -14.71
N LEU A 191 -8.85 -24.98 -14.68
CA LEU A 191 -8.62 -26.41 -14.70
C LEU A 191 -7.80 -26.83 -15.94
N THR A 192 -6.77 -27.62 -15.70
CA THR A 192 -5.94 -28.27 -16.72
C THR A 192 -5.68 -29.73 -16.32
N LEU A 193 -5.39 -30.58 -17.29
CA LEU A 193 -4.91 -31.94 -17.06
C LEU A 193 -3.39 -31.94 -17.07
N LYS A 194 -2.80 -32.50 -16.03
CA LYS A 194 -1.35 -32.68 -15.91
C LYS A 194 -1.02 -34.16 -15.79
N THR A 195 0.13 -34.57 -16.32
CA THR A 195 0.64 -35.93 -16.09
C THR A 195 1.16 -36.06 -14.65
N LEU A 196 1.02 -37.24 -14.05
CA LEU A 196 1.52 -37.53 -12.71
C LEU A 196 2.48 -38.74 -12.77
N PRO A 197 3.74 -38.62 -12.32
CA PRO A 197 4.63 -39.77 -12.26
C PRO A 197 4.15 -40.75 -11.19
N ALA A 198 4.33 -42.05 -11.42
CA ALA A 198 3.94 -43.10 -10.45
C ALA A 198 4.56 -42.88 -9.06
N CYS A 199 5.75 -42.26 -8.99
CA CYS A 199 6.43 -41.98 -7.73
C CYS A 199 5.72 -40.91 -6.87
N ALA A 200 4.79 -40.14 -7.43
CA ALA A 200 3.96 -39.22 -6.63
C ALA A 200 3.05 -39.98 -5.66
N LEU A 201 2.56 -41.16 -6.04
CA LEU A 201 1.69 -42.01 -5.21
C LEU A 201 2.46 -42.81 -4.14
N THR A 202 3.75 -43.03 -4.32
CA THR A 202 4.57 -43.84 -3.40
C THR A 202 5.49 -43.01 -2.52
N THR A 203 6.05 -41.93 -3.05
CA THR A 203 6.99 -41.04 -2.37
C THR A 203 6.67 -39.57 -2.68
N PRO A 204 5.52 -39.05 -2.23
CA PRO A 204 5.17 -37.65 -2.42
C PRO A 204 6.24 -36.73 -1.79
N GLY A 205 6.55 -35.61 -2.45
CA GLY A 205 7.50 -34.61 -1.96
C GLY A 205 8.98 -34.83 -2.33
N LYS A 206 9.34 -35.97 -2.93
CA LYS A 206 10.68 -36.12 -3.54
C LYS A 206 10.78 -35.30 -4.83
N LYS A 207 11.98 -34.77 -5.12
CA LYS A 207 12.27 -34.05 -6.37
C LYS A 207 11.91 -34.94 -7.57
N GLY A 208 11.01 -34.47 -8.43
CA GLY A 208 10.50 -35.22 -9.59
C GLY A 208 9.25 -36.08 -9.31
N CYS A 209 8.72 -36.09 -8.08
CA CYS A 209 7.50 -36.83 -7.70
C CYS A 209 6.33 -35.90 -7.36
N ALA A 210 6.25 -34.76 -8.05
CA ALA A 210 5.13 -33.83 -8.00
C ALA A 210 4.33 -33.91 -9.31
N THR A 211 3.21 -33.19 -9.38
CA THR A 211 2.43 -33.04 -10.61
C THR A 211 3.32 -32.54 -11.74
N GLY A 212 3.35 -33.31 -12.83
CA GLY A 212 4.25 -33.13 -13.96
C GLY A 212 3.74 -32.14 -15.00
N GLU A 213 4.10 -32.39 -16.26
CA GLU A 213 3.83 -31.51 -17.39
C GLU A 213 2.34 -31.30 -17.62
N SER A 214 1.95 -30.05 -17.89
CA SER A 214 0.59 -29.71 -18.29
C SER A 214 0.34 -30.17 -19.72
N LEU A 215 -0.72 -30.93 -19.90
CA LEU A 215 -1.21 -31.31 -21.22
C LEU A 215 -1.86 -30.11 -21.90
N THR A 216 -1.90 -30.14 -23.23
CA THR A 216 -2.72 -29.20 -24.00
C THR A 216 -4.18 -29.54 -23.74
N THR A 217 -4.87 -28.66 -23.03
CA THR A 217 -6.24 -28.88 -22.56
C THR A 217 -7.22 -27.88 -23.17
N SER A 218 -8.43 -28.36 -23.46
CA SER A 218 -9.58 -27.54 -23.83
C SER A 218 -10.54 -27.56 -22.66
N ASN A 219 -10.67 -26.42 -21.97
CA ASN A 219 -11.55 -26.26 -20.82
C ASN A 219 -12.81 -25.48 -21.20
N ASP A 220 -13.98 -26.10 -21.08
CA ASP A 220 -15.28 -25.44 -21.21
C ASP A 220 -15.86 -25.20 -19.81
N ALA A 221 -15.63 -24.01 -19.27
CA ALA A 221 -16.12 -23.58 -17.95
C ALA A 221 -17.65 -23.43 -17.88
N SER A 222 -18.32 -23.28 -19.03
CA SER A 222 -19.78 -23.13 -19.07
C SER A 222 -20.48 -24.48 -18.95
N GLU A 223 -20.00 -25.47 -19.69
CA GLU A 223 -20.50 -26.85 -19.66
C GLU A 223 -19.88 -27.67 -18.52
N GLY A 224 -18.76 -27.22 -17.95
CA GLY A 224 -18.05 -27.92 -16.89
C GLY A 224 -17.27 -29.14 -17.39
N THR A 225 -16.63 -29.03 -18.56
CA THR A 225 -15.89 -30.15 -19.17
C THR A 225 -14.44 -29.79 -19.47
N LEU A 226 -13.53 -30.74 -19.22
CA LEU A 226 -12.09 -30.58 -19.45
C LEU A 226 -11.58 -31.70 -20.35
N LYS A 227 -11.09 -31.35 -21.55
CA LYS A 227 -10.65 -32.32 -22.57
C LYS A 227 -9.15 -32.24 -22.82
N ALA A 228 -8.50 -33.38 -22.97
CA ALA A 228 -7.11 -33.48 -23.43
C ALA A 228 -6.87 -34.79 -24.19
N ALA A 229 -6.00 -34.75 -25.20
CA ALA A 229 -5.50 -35.93 -25.87
C ALA A 229 -4.29 -36.49 -25.10
N VAL A 230 -4.27 -37.80 -24.84
CA VAL A 230 -3.16 -38.50 -24.20
C VAL A 230 -2.71 -39.69 -25.03
N THR A 231 -1.40 -39.92 -25.11
CA THR A 231 -0.84 -41.10 -25.78
C THR A 231 -0.70 -42.22 -24.77
N LEU A 232 -1.46 -43.31 -24.97
CA LEU A 232 -1.37 -44.49 -24.12
C LEU A 232 -0.49 -45.55 -24.80
N PRO A 233 0.33 -46.29 -24.04
CA PRO A 233 1.19 -47.35 -24.58
C PRO A 233 0.37 -48.52 -25.15
N GLU A 234 1.03 -49.45 -25.83
CA GLU A 234 0.41 -50.72 -26.20
C GLU A 234 -0.06 -51.49 -24.95
N ALA A 235 -1.19 -52.20 -25.06
CA ALA A 235 -1.70 -53.01 -23.97
C ALA A 235 -0.68 -54.11 -23.60
N ALA A 236 -0.25 -54.12 -22.33
CA ALA A 236 0.68 -55.13 -21.85
C ALA A 236 0.07 -56.54 -21.96
N PRO A 237 0.85 -57.58 -22.33
CA PRO A 237 0.36 -58.95 -22.37
C PRO A 237 -0.07 -59.38 -20.96
N THR A 238 -1.31 -59.85 -20.85
CA THR A 238 -1.92 -60.30 -19.59
C THR A 238 -1.10 -61.45 -18.98
N THR A 239 -0.26 -61.17 -17.98
CA THR A 239 0.33 -62.21 -17.12
C THR A 239 -0.64 -62.53 -15.99
N THR A 240 -0.55 -63.74 -15.41
CA THR A 240 -1.50 -64.29 -14.43
C THR A 240 -1.68 -63.45 -13.15
N SER A 241 -0.86 -62.41 -12.93
CA SER A 241 -0.97 -61.44 -11.83
C SER A 241 -1.70 -60.14 -12.19
N GLN A 242 -2.11 -59.94 -13.44
CA GLN A 242 -2.86 -58.77 -13.93
C GLN A 242 -4.14 -59.19 -14.65
N ALA A 243 -5.10 -59.79 -13.92
CA ALA A 243 -6.43 -60.01 -14.48
C ALA A 243 -7.08 -58.66 -14.86
N ALA A 244 -7.89 -58.64 -15.91
CA ALA A 244 -8.60 -57.45 -16.43
C ALA A 244 -9.57 -56.76 -15.43
N GLY A 245 -9.68 -57.26 -14.19
CA GLY A 245 -10.43 -56.68 -13.09
C GLY A 245 -9.57 -56.01 -12.00
N THR A 246 -8.24 -56.12 -12.03
CA THR A 246 -7.38 -55.46 -11.03
C THR A 246 -7.34 -53.94 -11.30
N ALA A 247 -7.44 -53.14 -10.24
CA ALA A 247 -7.37 -51.67 -10.35
C ALA A 247 -6.02 -51.20 -10.92
N PRO A 248 -5.97 -50.17 -11.79
CA PRO A 248 -4.72 -49.56 -12.25
C PRO A 248 -3.84 -49.10 -11.08
N VAL A 249 -4.46 -48.53 -10.05
CA VAL A 249 -3.86 -48.14 -8.77
C VAL A 249 -4.58 -48.88 -7.65
N ALA A 250 -3.84 -49.64 -6.85
CA ALA A 250 -4.37 -50.37 -5.72
C ALA A 250 -3.52 -50.14 -4.47
N ARG A 251 -4.14 -50.23 -3.29
CA ARG A 251 -3.43 -50.19 -2.02
C ARG A 251 -2.97 -51.60 -1.64
N SER A 252 -1.68 -51.78 -1.37
CA SER A 252 -1.12 -53.03 -0.88
C SER A 252 -0.12 -52.76 0.24
N ALA A 253 -0.26 -53.45 1.37
CA ALA A 253 0.60 -53.30 2.56
C ALA A 253 0.85 -51.84 3.00
N GLY A 254 -0.18 -50.98 2.91
CA GLY A 254 -0.09 -49.57 3.32
C GLY A 254 0.45 -48.60 2.28
N ALA A 255 1.01 -49.09 1.16
CA ALA A 255 1.49 -48.28 0.05
C ALA A 255 0.57 -48.36 -1.17
N GLN A 256 0.58 -47.32 -2.00
CA GLN A 256 -0.05 -47.37 -3.32
C GLN A 256 0.85 -48.13 -4.31
N VAL A 257 0.26 -49.00 -5.12
CA VAL A 257 0.95 -49.75 -6.17
C VAL A 257 0.32 -49.39 -7.51
N VAL A 258 1.14 -48.97 -8.45
CA VAL A 258 0.72 -48.60 -9.81
C VAL A 258 1.06 -49.74 -10.76
N SER A 259 0.06 -50.26 -11.46
CA SER A 259 0.24 -51.32 -12.44
C SER A 259 1.02 -50.83 -13.66
N GLY A 260 1.82 -51.71 -14.28
CA GLY A 260 2.54 -51.40 -15.52
C GLY A 260 1.61 -50.94 -16.65
N GLY A 261 2.07 -49.98 -17.47
CA GLY A 261 1.27 -49.40 -18.56
C GLY A 261 0.19 -48.41 -18.10
N THR A 262 0.15 -48.03 -16.82
CA THR A 262 -0.79 -47.03 -16.30
C THR A 262 -0.24 -45.62 -16.47
N MET A 263 -1.03 -44.75 -17.09
CA MET A 263 -0.82 -43.31 -17.10
C MET A 263 -1.68 -42.66 -16.01
N LEU A 264 -1.08 -41.80 -15.19
CA LEU A 264 -1.79 -41.03 -14.19
C LEU A 264 -1.96 -39.59 -14.65
N LEU A 265 -3.17 -39.05 -14.49
CA LEU A 265 -3.52 -37.69 -14.81
C LEU A 265 -4.09 -36.99 -13.57
N ALA A 266 -3.80 -35.72 -13.40
CA ALA A 266 -4.40 -34.86 -12.40
C ALA A 266 -5.16 -33.73 -13.09
N ALA A 267 -6.46 -33.63 -12.85
CA ALA A 267 -7.23 -32.44 -13.19
C ALA A 267 -7.11 -31.46 -12.03
N THR A 268 -6.39 -30.36 -12.22
CA THR A 268 -6.11 -29.35 -11.19
C THR A 268 -5.98 -27.97 -11.80
N ALA A 269 -6.19 -26.92 -11.01
CA ALA A 269 -6.11 -25.55 -11.50
C ALA A 269 -4.66 -25.17 -11.85
N ALA A 270 -4.49 -24.51 -12.99
CA ALA A 270 -3.28 -23.79 -13.32
C ALA A 270 -3.19 -22.48 -12.52
N GLU A 271 -1.99 -21.93 -12.40
CA GLU A 271 -1.75 -20.68 -11.67
C GLU A 271 -2.36 -19.45 -12.36
N ALA A 272 -2.75 -19.55 -13.64
CA ALA A 272 -3.40 -18.49 -14.40
C ALA A 272 -4.49 -19.09 -15.30
N GLY A 273 -5.45 -18.26 -15.69
CA GLY A 273 -6.48 -18.60 -16.66
C GLY A 273 -7.09 -17.35 -17.32
N PRO A 274 -8.15 -17.52 -18.12
CA PRO A 274 -8.75 -16.44 -18.89
C PRO A 274 -9.25 -15.24 -18.06
N SER A 275 -9.61 -15.48 -16.80
CA SER A 275 -10.13 -14.44 -15.89
C SER A 275 -9.08 -13.83 -14.96
N GLY A 276 -7.82 -14.27 -15.01
CA GLY A 276 -6.77 -13.69 -14.19
C GLY A 276 -5.56 -14.59 -13.95
N ASN A 277 -4.53 -14.00 -13.34
CA ASN A 277 -3.32 -14.69 -12.91
C ASN A 277 -3.28 -14.71 -11.37
N PHE A 278 -3.13 -15.92 -10.81
CA PHE A 278 -3.09 -16.21 -9.38
C PHE A 278 -1.69 -16.64 -8.93
N LYS A 279 -0.67 -16.52 -9.79
CA LYS A 279 0.73 -16.59 -9.36
C LYS A 279 0.96 -15.52 -8.29
N ALA A 280 1.86 -15.81 -7.34
CA ALA A 280 2.39 -14.77 -6.48
C ALA A 280 2.85 -13.59 -7.35
N THR A 281 2.22 -12.43 -7.18
CA THR A 281 2.50 -11.24 -7.96
C THR A 281 4.01 -10.96 -7.89
N SER A 282 4.69 -10.89 -9.03
CA SER A 282 6.08 -10.41 -9.02
C SER A 282 6.06 -8.97 -8.53
N LEU A 283 6.80 -8.71 -7.44
CA LEU A 283 6.92 -7.39 -6.82
C LEU A 283 7.17 -6.32 -7.89
N SER A 284 6.27 -5.35 -7.97
CA SER A 284 6.42 -4.21 -8.88
C SER A 284 7.72 -3.45 -8.52
N PRO A 285 8.56 -3.02 -9.49
CA PRO A 285 9.88 -2.45 -9.25
C PRO A 285 9.95 -1.12 -8.47
N SER A 286 8.83 -0.58 -7.97
CA SER A 286 8.78 0.75 -7.36
C SER A 286 8.50 0.77 -5.86
N ALA A 287 8.41 -0.39 -5.19
CA ALA A 287 8.19 -0.46 -3.76
C ALA A 287 9.40 -1.07 -3.04
N SER A 288 10.04 -0.28 -2.17
CA SER A 288 11.05 -0.80 -1.24
C SER A 288 10.33 -1.50 -0.10
N TRP A 289 10.58 -2.79 0.05
CA TRP A 289 10.14 -3.58 1.21
C TRP A 289 11.36 -3.86 2.09
N SER A 290 11.17 -3.81 3.40
CA SER A 290 12.16 -4.26 4.38
C SER A 290 11.47 -5.22 5.35
N ALA A 291 12.07 -6.39 5.53
CA ALA A 291 11.64 -7.40 6.48
C ALA A 291 12.87 -7.90 7.26
N GLY A 292 12.75 -8.04 8.58
CA GLY A 292 13.78 -8.70 9.40
C GLY A 292 14.95 -7.82 9.87
N GLY A 293 14.75 -6.50 10.04
CA GLY A 293 15.63 -5.68 10.86
C GLY A 293 15.58 -6.11 12.35
N SER A 294 16.45 -5.55 13.20
CA SER A 294 16.56 -5.92 14.64
C SER A 294 15.26 -5.79 15.47
N ASN A 295 14.22 -5.19 14.89
CA ASN A 295 12.90 -4.98 15.48
C ASN A 295 11.80 -5.94 14.95
N GLY A 296 12.08 -6.82 13.98
CA GLY A 296 11.12 -7.82 13.49
C GLY A 296 9.90 -7.28 12.73
N ALA A 297 9.87 -5.98 12.41
CA ALA A 297 8.77 -5.34 11.68
C ALA A 297 8.76 -5.72 10.19
N PHE A 298 7.57 -5.82 9.61
CA PHE A 298 7.39 -5.72 8.15
C PHE A 298 7.09 -4.26 7.80
N SER A 299 7.91 -3.68 6.92
CA SER A 299 7.76 -2.29 6.46
C SER A 299 7.65 -2.23 4.94
N TRP A 300 6.71 -1.43 4.42
CA TRP A 300 6.52 -1.20 3.00
C TRP A 300 6.40 0.29 2.71
N THR A 301 6.94 0.72 1.58
CA THR A 301 6.91 2.13 1.16
C THR A 301 6.54 2.23 -0.30
N TYR A 302 5.61 3.14 -0.61
CA TYR A 302 5.20 3.46 -1.97
C TYR A 302 5.18 4.99 -2.18
N PRO A 303 6.08 5.51 -3.02
CA PRO A 303 6.07 6.91 -3.38
C PRO A 303 4.86 7.21 -4.27
N ILE A 304 4.18 8.32 -4.00
CA ILE A 304 3.11 8.85 -4.84
C ILE A 304 3.75 9.84 -5.80
N GLY A 305 3.68 9.54 -7.10
CA GLY A 305 4.15 10.46 -8.13
C GLY A 305 3.28 11.72 -8.14
N THR A 306 3.91 12.88 -7.95
CA THR A 306 3.26 14.18 -8.07
C THR A 306 3.54 14.78 -9.45
N PRO A 307 2.63 15.61 -10.01
CA PRO A 307 2.87 16.29 -11.27
C PRO A 307 4.12 17.16 -11.19
N ALA A 308 4.89 17.23 -12.28
CA ALA A 308 6.02 18.13 -12.36
C ALA A 308 5.54 19.59 -12.24
N VAL A 309 6.13 20.33 -11.31
CA VAL A 309 5.94 21.78 -11.17
C VAL A 309 7.22 22.51 -11.60
N ALA A 310 7.11 23.79 -11.94
CA ALA A 310 8.31 24.60 -12.16
C ALA A 310 9.05 24.80 -10.82
N GLY A 311 10.37 24.59 -10.78
CA GLY A 311 11.13 24.73 -9.52
C GLY A 311 11.26 23.44 -8.71
N SER A 312 11.80 23.56 -7.50
CA SER A 312 12.20 22.42 -6.65
C SER A 312 11.17 22.02 -5.59
N ALA A 313 10.16 22.86 -5.32
CA ALA A 313 9.15 22.62 -4.29
C ALA A 313 8.04 21.65 -4.76
N VAL A 314 8.41 20.38 -4.95
CA VAL A 314 7.49 19.28 -5.25
C VAL A 314 7.09 18.58 -3.94
N PRO A 315 5.81 18.22 -3.73
CA PRO A 315 5.42 17.43 -2.57
C PRO A 315 5.99 16.02 -2.70
N GLU A 316 6.82 15.61 -1.74
CA GLU A 316 7.18 14.20 -1.56
C GLU A 316 6.09 13.54 -0.71
N LEU A 317 5.12 12.91 -1.38
CA LEU A 317 4.08 12.11 -0.72
C LEU A 317 4.45 10.63 -0.82
N GLN A 318 4.41 9.92 0.30
CA GLN A 318 4.63 8.47 0.33
C GLN A 318 3.57 7.79 1.21
N LEU A 319 3.15 6.61 0.80
CA LEU A 319 2.45 5.66 1.66
C LEU A 319 3.47 4.78 2.36
N GLY A 320 3.50 4.82 3.69
CA GLY A 320 4.29 3.92 4.53
C GLY A 320 3.39 2.92 5.24
N TYR A 321 3.70 1.62 5.16
CA TYR A 321 3.07 0.58 5.98
C TYR A 321 4.07 0.03 7.00
N SER A 322 3.63 -0.18 8.24
CA SER A 322 4.37 -0.90 9.27
C SER A 322 3.45 -1.87 10.01
N SER A 323 3.83 -3.15 10.08
CA SER A 323 3.09 -4.14 10.87
C SER A 323 3.08 -3.82 12.36
N GLN A 324 4.10 -3.12 12.88
CA GLN A 324 4.19 -2.71 14.28
C GLN A 324 3.15 -1.65 14.66
N ALA A 325 2.66 -0.85 13.70
CA ALA A 325 1.60 0.13 13.98
C ALA A 325 0.24 -0.52 14.31
N VAL A 326 0.11 -1.82 14.03
CA VAL A 326 -1.05 -2.64 14.40
C VAL A 326 -0.73 -3.53 15.62
N ASP A 327 0.53 -3.97 15.77
CA ASP A 327 1.00 -4.95 16.78
C ASP A 327 0.98 -4.45 18.25
N GLY A 328 0.48 -3.25 18.51
CA GLY A 328 0.25 -2.71 19.86
C GLY A 328 -1.21 -2.38 20.19
N ARG A 329 -2.13 -2.61 19.24
CA ARG A 329 -3.54 -2.26 19.37
C ARG A 329 -4.28 -3.35 20.14
N THR A 330 -4.49 -3.15 21.44
CA THR A 330 -5.22 -4.08 22.31
C THR A 330 -6.62 -3.56 22.63
N ALA A 331 -7.53 -4.43 23.10
CA ALA A 331 -8.89 -4.04 23.51
C ALA A 331 -8.94 -2.95 24.61
N SER A 332 -7.82 -2.66 25.28
CA SER A 332 -7.69 -1.61 26.30
C SER A 332 -7.21 -0.26 25.75
N THR A 333 -7.03 -0.12 24.43
CA THR A 333 -6.59 1.12 23.77
C THR A 333 -7.67 1.60 22.81
N ASN A 334 -7.97 2.90 22.81
CA ASN A 334 -8.94 3.49 21.89
C ASN A 334 -8.31 3.58 20.49
N ASN A 335 -8.40 2.49 19.74
CA ASN A 335 -7.76 2.34 18.45
C ASN A 335 -8.69 2.82 17.34
N GLN A 336 -8.60 4.11 17.01
CA GLN A 336 -9.23 4.60 15.78
C GLN A 336 -8.34 4.26 14.59
N ALA A 337 -8.93 3.66 13.57
CA ALA A 337 -8.29 3.53 12.27
C ALA A 337 -8.01 4.94 11.74
N ASN A 338 -6.85 5.14 11.12
CA ASN A 338 -6.60 6.39 10.43
C ASN A 338 -7.38 6.40 9.09
N SER A 339 -7.32 7.52 8.38
CA SER A 339 -8.05 7.75 7.13
C SER A 339 -7.61 6.86 5.96
N ILE A 340 -6.45 6.18 6.05
CA ILE A 340 -5.83 5.45 4.93
C ILE A 340 -5.81 3.93 5.17
N GLY A 341 -5.98 3.50 6.42
CA GLY A 341 -6.10 2.10 6.82
C GLY A 341 -5.08 1.70 7.89
N ASP A 342 -5.38 0.60 8.57
CA ASP A 342 -4.56 0.10 9.66
C ASP A 342 -3.15 -0.28 9.19
N GLY A 343 -2.16 0.21 9.93
CA GLY A 343 -0.74 0.00 9.62
C GLY A 343 -0.19 0.95 8.56
N TRP A 344 -1.05 1.70 7.84
CA TRP A 344 -0.64 2.67 6.82
C TRP A 344 -0.45 4.07 7.40
N SER A 345 0.35 4.89 6.74
CA SER A 345 0.57 6.30 7.08
C SER A 345 0.90 7.08 5.80
N MET A 346 0.44 8.33 5.75
CA MET A 346 0.79 9.29 4.70
C MET A 346 0.84 10.66 5.37
N GLU A 347 2.00 11.01 5.90
CA GLU A 347 2.15 12.20 6.72
C GLU A 347 3.26 13.07 6.12
N PRO A 348 2.91 14.23 5.53
CA PRO A 348 3.88 15.21 5.03
C PRO A 348 4.82 15.74 6.13
N GLY A 349 4.33 15.70 7.37
CA GLY A 349 5.04 16.09 8.58
C GLY A 349 4.08 16.66 9.61
N TYR A 350 4.43 16.57 10.89
CA TYR A 350 3.65 17.14 11.98
C TYR A 350 4.51 17.41 13.22
N ILE A 351 4.02 18.25 14.12
CA ILE A 351 4.51 18.40 15.49
C ILE A 351 3.37 18.02 16.44
N GLU A 352 3.65 17.19 17.43
CA GLU A 352 2.68 16.74 18.43
C GLU A 352 3.11 17.13 19.83
N ARG A 353 2.12 17.44 20.67
CA ARG A 353 2.26 17.61 22.12
C ARG A 353 1.47 16.52 22.82
N GLN A 354 2.06 15.98 23.89
CA GLN A 354 1.40 15.03 24.77
C GLN A 354 0.86 15.73 26.02
N TYR A 355 -0.35 15.33 26.42
CA TYR A 355 -0.99 15.74 27.67
C TYR A 355 -1.07 14.56 28.63
N ILE A 356 -1.20 14.84 29.92
CA ILE A 356 -1.38 13.82 30.96
C ILE A 356 -2.86 13.69 31.31
N ALA A 357 -3.30 12.53 31.78
CA ALA A 357 -4.62 12.41 32.38
C ALA A 357 -4.70 13.22 33.69
N CYS A 358 -5.77 13.98 33.89
CA CYS A 358 -6.01 14.72 35.12
C CYS A 358 -6.08 13.82 36.37
N THR A 359 -6.43 12.53 36.20
CA THR A 359 -6.36 11.53 37.29
C THR A 359 -4.95 11.28 37.81
N ASP A 360 -3.94 11.49 36.97
CA ASP A 360 -2.55 11.22 37.27
C ASP A 360 -1.81 12.48 37.70
N ASP A 361 -2.44 13.65 37.52
CA ASP A 361 -1.92 14.95 37.90
C ASP A 361 -2.66 15.56 39.09
N THR A 362 -2.48 14.95 40.26
CA THR A 362 -3.28 15.25 41.47
C THR A 362 -2.62 16.24 42.42
N LYS A 363 -1.32 16.51 42.26
CA LYS A 363 -0.57 17.36 43.18
C LYS A 363 -0.94 18.83 42.98
N ASN A 364 -1.45 19.48 44.04
CA ASN A 364 -1.93 20.87 44.02
C ASN A 364 -3.02 21.15 42.97
N SER A 365 -3.74 20.12 42.56
CA SER A 365 -4.82 20.22 41.59
C SER A 365 -6.04 20.95 42.16
N THR A 366 -6.76 21.71 41.33
CA THR A 366 -8.05 22.32 41.65
C THR A 366 -9.20 21.31 41.73
N THR A 367 -8.94 20.03 41.49
CA THR A 367 -9.90 18.93 41.69
C THR A 367 -9.27 17.74 42.41
N THR A 368 -10.05 17.10 43.28
CA THR A 368 -9.71 15.82 43.92
C THR A 368 -10.47 14.64 43.28
N ALA A 369 -11.39 14.92 42.35
CA ALA A 369 -12.16 13.90 41.64
C ALA A 369 -11.29 13.21 40.58
N LYS A 370 -11.50 11.90 40.40
CA LYS A 370 -10.87 11.15 39.30
C LYS A 370 -11.62 11.42 38.00
N VAL A 371 -11.20 12.48 37.30
CA VAL A 371 -11.71 12.87 35.99
C VAL A 371 -10.77 12.38 34.89
N GLY A 372 -11.31 11.72 33.87
CA GLY A 372 -10.54 11.21 32.73
C GLY A 372 -10.17 12.25 31.67
N ASP A 373 -10.34 13.54 32.00
CA ASP A 373 -9.96 14.67 31.14
C ASP A 373 -8.43 14.78 31.02
N LEU A 374 -7.96 15.51 29.99
CA LEU A 374 -6.54 15.80 29.79
C LEU A 374 -6.15 17.09 30.52
N CYS A 375 -5.02 17.04 31.21
CA CYS A 375 -4.44 18.15 31.95
C CYS A 375 -3.10 18.57 31.33
N TRP A 376 -2.82 19.86 31.45
CA TRP A 376 -1.49 20.40 31.20
C TRP A 376 -0.51 19.85 32.24
N LYS A 377 0.78 19.89 31.93
CA LYS A 377 1.82 19.53 32.91
C LYS A 377 3.14 20.23 32.63
N LYS A 378 3.60 20.15 31.38
CA LYS A 378 4.84 20.77 30.93
C LYS A 378 4.83 20.97 29.43
N ASP A 379 5.63 21.92 28.98
CA ASP A 379 6.03 22.00 27.59
C ASP A 379 6.71 20.69 27.17
N ASN A 380 6.22 20.12 26.08
CA ASN A 380 6.80 18.96 25.41
C ASN A 380 6.35 18.99 23.95
N ALA A 381 7.21 18.51 23.05
CA ALA A 381 6.83 18.32 21.66
C ALA A 381 7.69 17.23 21.00
N VAL A 382 7.10 16.53 20.02
CA VAL A 382 7.78 15.60 19.13
C VAL A 382 7.49 16.04 17.70
N ILE A 383 8.52 16.10 16.87
CA ILE A 383 8.39 16.43 15.45
C ILE A 383 8.58 15.18 14.60
N ASN A 384 7.73 15.01 13.58
CA ASN A 384 7.96 14.13 12.46
C ASN A 384 8.11 14.98 11.19
N LEU A 385 9.29 14.93 10.56
CA LEU A 385 9.58 15.68 9.34
C LEU A 385 10.55 14.87 8.46
N GLY A 386 10.27 14.77 7.16
CA GLY A 386 11.11 14.01 6.23
C GLY A 386 11.25 12.53 6.59
N GLY A 387 10.18 11.94 7.15
CA GLY A 387 10.16 10.53 7.59
C GLY A 387 10.98 10.24 8.86
N ARG A 388 11.48 11.26 9.56
CA ARG A 388 12.22 11.12 10.82
C ARG A 388 11.45 11.72 11.98
N SER A 389 11.33 10.96 13.07
CA SER A 389 10.78 11.45 14.34
C SER A 389 11.90 11.88 15.28
N ASN A 390 11.77 13.05 15.90
CA ASN A 390 12.72 13.60 16.87
C ASN A 390 12.00 14.26 18.04
N THR A 391 12.56 14.12 19.24
CA THR A 391 12.10 14.86 20.42
C THR A 391 12.54 16.33 20.32
N LEU A 392 11.64 17.25 20.63
CA LEU A 392 11.96 18.67 20.79
C LEU A 392 12.19 18.98 22.27
N ILE A 393 13.35 19.58 22.55
CA ILE A 393 13.77 19.99 23.87
C ILE A 393 13.74 21.51 23.93
N LYS A 394 13.02 22.03 24.92
CA LYS A 394 12.99 23.46 25.22
C LYS A 394 14.09 23.76 26.24
N ASP A 395 14.90 24.77 25.96
CA ASP A 395 15.82 25.34 26.94
C ASP A 395 15.05 26.24 27.89
N ASP A 396 15.04 25.90 29.19
CA ASP A 396 14.32 26.66 30.22
C ASP A 396 14.89 28.07 30.43
N THR A 397 16.14 28.33 30.03
CA THR A 397 16.80 29.64 30.18
C THR A 397 16.51 30.55 29.00
N SER A 398 16.77 30.07 27.77
CA SER A 398 16.59 30.88 26.56
C SER A 398 15.18 30.82 25.99
N GLY A 399 14.40 29.79 26.35
CA GLY A 399 13.10 29.49 25.76
C GLY A 399 13.18 28.89 24.35
N GLU A 400 14.39 28.67 23.82
CA GLU A 400 14.60 28.11 22.47
C GLU A 400 14.24 26.63 22.42
N TRP A 401 13.71 26.18 21.28
CA TRP A 401 13.45 24.78 21.00
C TRP A 401 14.54 24.21 20.10
N ARG A 402 15.01 23.01 20.43
CA ARG A 402 16.03 22.28 19.67
C ARG A 402 15.64 20.82 19.51
N LEU A 403 16.11 20.20 18.43
CA LEU A 403 16.07 18.74 18.31
C LEU A 403 17.02 18.13 19.35
N GLU A 404 16.64 16.98 19.91
CA GLU A 404 17.51 16.22 20.83
C GLU A 404 18.89 15.91 20.22
N GLY A 405 18.93 15.61 18.92
CA GLY A 405 20.18 15.34 18.20
C GLY A 405 20.91 16.57 17.67
N ASP A 406 20.35 17.78 17.84
CA ASP A 406 20.83 19.08 17.34
C ASP A 406 21.66 19.02 16.04
N ASP A 407 20.97 18.85 14.91
CA ASP A 407 21.58 18.77 13.57
C ASP A 407 21.75 20.13 12.88
N GLY A 408 21.58 21.24 13.63
CA GLY A 408 21.57 22.60 13.10
C GLY A 408 20.21 23.09 12.58
N THR A 409 19.16 22.27 12.67
CA THR A 409 17.78 22.71 12.42
C THR A 409 17.31 23.71 13.47
N LYS A 410 16.80 24.86 13.04
CA LYS A 410 16.23 25.88 13.92
C LYS A 410 14.73 25.65 14.11
N VAL A 411 14.29 25.51 15.36
CA VAL A 411 12.87 25.30 15.71
C VAL A 411 12.36 26.49 16.51
N GLU A 412 11.29 27.12 16.02
CA GLU A 412 10.71 28.32 16.61
C GLU A 412 9.21 28.10 16.82
N LYS A 413 8.74 28.37 18.05
CA LYS A 413 7.33 28.37 18.43
C LYS A 413 6.83 29.82 18.51
N PHE A 414 5.67 30.07 17.92
CA PHE A 414 4.99 31.36 17.93
C PHE A 414 3.56 31.18 18.44
N ALA A 415 2.94 32.26 18.91
CA ALA A 415 1.53 32.30 19.28
C ALA A 415 0.89 33.55 18.66
N SER A 416 -0.18 33.36 17.88
CA SER A 416 -0.97 34.47 17.35
C SER A 416 -2.39 34.02 17.00
N THR A 417 -3.37 34.55 17.74
CA THR A 417 -4.80 34.30 17.50
C THR A 417 -5.29 34.79 16.13
N THR A 418 -4.54 35.67 15.46
CA THR A 418 -4.84 36.12 14.09
C THR A 418 -4.80 35.00 13.06
N ARG A 419 -4.05 33.92 13.35
CA ARG A 419 -4.01 32.69 12.54
C ARG A 419 -5.34 31.95 12.54
N ALA A 420 -6.15 32.13 13.60
CA ALA A 420 -7.43 31.48 13.80
C ALA A 420 -7.39 29.96 13.58
N ASN A 421 -6.31 29.31 13.99
CA ASN A 421 -6.09 27.89 13.75
C ASN A 421 -6.89 26.97 14.70
N GLY A 422 -7.62 27.55 15.66
CA GLY A 422 -8.51 26.85 16.61
C GLY A 422 -7.89 26.64 17.99
N ASP A 423 -6.58 26.81 18.12
CA ASP A 423 -5.87 26.83 19.40
C ASP A 423 -6.17 28.13 20.18
N ASN A 424 -6.14 28.07 21.51
CA ASN A 424 -6.55 29.17 22.39
C ASN A 424 -5.72 30.45 22.22
N ASP A 425 -4.41 30.34 21.99
CA ASP A 425 -3.50 31.46 21.78
C ASP A 425 -2.89 31.47 20.37
N GLY A 426 -3.27 30.51 19.54
CA GLY A 426 -2.86 30.42 18.15
C GLY A 426 -1.41 29.96 18.01
N GLU A 427 -1.02 28.99 18.83
CA GLU A 427 0.31 28.38 18.76
C GLU A 427 0.55 27.79 17.36
N HIS A 428 1.73 28.04 16.81
CA HIS A 428 2.19 27.53 15.53
C HIS A 428 3.72 27.48 15.50
N TRP A 429 4.27 26.71 14.58
CA TRP A 429 5.71 26.44 14.54
C TRP A 429 6.32 26.79 13.21
N ARG A 430 7.58 27.23 13.24
CA ARG A 430 8.47 27.31 12.08
C ARG A 430 9.70 26.46 12.35
N VAL A 431 10.03 25.62 11.40
CA VAL A 431 11.24 24.79 11.41
C VAL A 431 12.07 25.15 10.19
N THR A 432 13.33 25.53 10.39
CA THR A 432 14.25 25.86 9.30
C THR A 432 15.39 24.86 9.29
N THR A 433 15.46 24.06 8.23
CA THR A 433 16.52 23.06 8.05
C THR A 433 17.83 23.72 7.57
N PRO A 434 18.99 23.04 7.70
CA PRO A 434 20.29 23.61 7.33
C PRO A 434 20.44 24.03 5.86
N ASP A 435 19.61 23.47 4.97
CA ASP A 435 19.50 23.86 3.56
C ASP A 435 18.76 25.19 3.34
N GLY A 436 18.16 25.77 4.40
CA GLY A 436 17.40 27.02 4.36
C GLY A 436 15.90 26.86 4.07
N THR A 437 15.42 25.62 3.89
CA THR A 437 13.99 25.35 3.69
C THR A 437 13.22 25.60 4.98
N ARG A 438 12.08 26.30 4.88
CA ARG A 438 11.23 26.69 6.01
C ARG A 438 9.93 25.90 5.97
N TYR A 439 9.67 25.15 7.03
CA TYR A 439 8.47 24.36 7.23
C TYR A 439 7.61 25.03 8.29
N TYR A 440 6.32 25.18 8.01
CA TYR A 440 5.35 25.79 8.89
C TYR A 440 4.31 24.75 9.30
N PHE A 441 3.98 24.73 10.59
CA PHE A 441 3.01 23.81 11.17
C PHE A 441 1.95 24.60 11.93
N GLY A 442 0.68 24.36 11.60
CA GLY A 442 -0.43 25.06 12.25
C GLY A 442 -0.59 26.53 11.88
N TYR A 443 -0.01 26.96 10.76
CA TYR A 443 0.00 28.36 10.32
C TYR A 443 -1.40 28.85 9.92
N ASN A 444 -2.23 28.00 9.33
CA ASN A 444 -3.66 28.19 8.99
C ASN A 444 -3.98 29.32 8.00
N ARG A 445 -3.64 30.56 8.34
CA ARG A 445 -3.84 31.75 7.53
C ARG A 445 -2.49 32.38 7.20
N PRO A 446 -1.94 32.13 6.01
CA PRO A 446 -0.70 32.79 5.61
C PRO A 446 -0.90 34.29 5.44
N SER A 447 0.19 35.05 5.55
CA SER A 447 0.09 36.51 5.36
C SER A 447 -0.16 36.81 3.88
N GLY A 448 -1.17 37.64 3.61
CA GLY A 448 -1.82 37.73 2.28
C GLY A 448 -3.19 37.03 2.22
N TRP A 449 -3.54 36.21 3.21
CA TRP A 449 -4.87 35.62 3.33
C TRP A 449 -5.95 36.70 3.53
N ALA A 450 -7.09 36.54 2.84
CA ALA A 450 -8.23 37.44 2.90
C ALA A 450 -9.49 36.67 3.33
N ALA A 451 -10.43 37.38 3.96
CA ALA A 451 -11.70 36.78 4.37
C ALA A 451 -12.41 36.05 3.21
N GLY A 452 -12.89 34.84 3.47
CA GLY A 452 -13.52 33.97 2.48
C GLY A 452 -12.55 33.13 1.63
N LYS A 453 -11.24 33.17 1.93
CA LYS A 453 -10.26 32.23 1.37
C LYS A 453 -10.16 30.97 2.23
N ASP A 454 -9.82 29.87 1.58
CA ASP A 454 -9.62 28.58 2.23
C ASP A 454 -8.52 28.70 3.31
N GLU A 455 -8.75 28.10 4.46
CA GLU A 455 -7.79 27.97 5.55
C GLU A 455 -7.14 26.58 5.48
N THR A 456 -5.88 26.46 5.89
CA THR A 456 -5.20 25.15 5.78
C THR A 456 -5.74 24.12 6.77
N ASN A 457 -6.42 24.56 7.84
CA ASN A 457 -7.05 23.66 8.82
C ASN A 457 -6.06 22.67 9.46
N SER A 458 -4.81 23.08 9.60
CA SER A 458 -3.68 22.22 9.95
C SER A 458 -3.48 21.94 11.44
N THR A 459 -4.19 22.66 12.32
CA THR A 459 -4.11 22.46 13.77
C THR A 459 -5.28 21.62 14.28
N TRP A 460 -4.96 20.54 15.00
CA TRP A 460 -5.91 19.70 15.72
C TRP A 460 -5.86 19.99 17.22
N THR A 461 -7.04 20.11 17.80
CA THR A 461 -7.27 20.64 19.15
C THR A 461 -8.08 19.68 20.00
N VAL A 462 -7.79 19.72 21.29
CA VAL A 462 -8.50 18.98 22.33
C VAL A 462 -8.70 19.92 23.53
N PRO A 463 -9.79 19.77 24.30
CA PRO A 463 -9.93 20.43 25.59
C PRO A 463 -8.84 19.96 26.56
N VAL A 464 -8.11 20.91 27.13
CA VAL A 464 -7.07 20.66 28.14
C VAL A 464 -7.33 21.53 29.35
N PHE A 465 -7.21 20.93 30.52
CA PHE A 465 -7.36 21.62 31.80
C PHE A 465 -6.01 22.15 32.32
N GLY A 466 -6.04 23.34 32.90
CA GLY A 466 -4.96 23.87 33.74
C GLY A 466 -5.37 23.75 35.20
N ASN A 467 -5.00 22.67 35.86
CA ASN A 467 -5.43 22.36 37.22
C ASN A 467 -4.49 22.92 38.30
N GLN A 468 -3.34 23.50 37.92
CA GLN A 468 -2.42 24.17 38.84
C GLN A 468 -2.20 25.63 38.48
N THR A 469 -1.96 26.43 39.52
CA THR A 469 -1.61 27.85 39.36
C THR A 469 -0.37 28.01 38.48
N GLY A 470 -0.47 28.86 37.46
CA GLY A 470 0.63 29.12 36.51
C GLY A 470 0.55 28.30 35.23
N GLU A 471 -0.37 27.34 35.14
CA GLU A 471 -0.60 26.60 33.91
C GLU A 471 -1.47 27.37 32.92
N PRO A 472 -1.29 27.12 31.60
CA PRO A 472 -2.21 27.62 30.59
C PRO A 472 -3.65 27.23 30.93
N CYS A 473 -4.56 28.21 30.84
CA CYS A 473 -5.99 28.01 31.04
C CYS A 473 -6.40 27.62 32.47
N TYR A 474 -5.57 27.95 33.45
CA TYR A 474 -5.91 27.82 34.87
C TYR A 474 -7.11 28.67 35.30
N ALA A 475 -8.00 28.08 36.09
CA ALA A 475 -9.02 28.78 36.86
C ALA A 475 -9.21 28.14 38.24
N ALA A 476 -9.67 28.92 39.22
CA ALA A 476 -9.86 28.44 40.59
C ALA A 476 -10.91 27.31 40.70
N ALA A 477 -11.96 27.36 39.87
CA ALA A 477 -12.94 26.29 39.78
C ALA A 477 -12.58 25.35 38.63
N PHE A 478 -12.41 24.06 38.92
CA PHE A 478 -11.99 23.05 37.93
C PHE A 478 -12.85 23.08 36.66
N LYS A 479 -14.18 23.22 36.79
CA LYS A 479 -15.11 23.29 35.64
C LYS A 479 -14.81 24.40 34.62
N ASP A 480 -14.12 25.46 35.05
CA ASP A 480 -13.77 26.63 34.23
C ASP A 480 -12.27 26.62 33.83
N ALA A 481 -11.49 25.70 34.39
CA ALA A 481 -10.04 25.66 34.27
C ALA A 481 -9.58 24.92 33.01
N TRP A 482 -10.17 25.24 31.85
CA TRP A 482 -9.86 24.57 30.58
C TRP A 482 -9.94 25.53 29.38
N CYS A 483 -9.28 25.14 28.29
CA CYS A 483 -9.43 25.76 26.97
C CYS A 483 -9.18 24.73 25.86
N GLN A 484 -9.43 25.12 24.60
CA GLN A 484 -9.05 24.32 23.44
C GLN A 484 -7.57 24.54 23.15
N GLN A 485 -6.75 23.51 23.35
CA GLN A 485 -5.33 23.56 23.04
C GLN A 485 -5.00 22.63 21.89
N ALA A 486 -4.03 23.01 21.08
CA ALA A 486 -3.49 22.18 20.04
C ALA A 486 -2.75 20.98 20.63
N TRP A 487 -3.05 19.78 20.13
CA TRP A 487 -2.27 18.57 20.42
C TRP A 487 -1.43 18.14 19.22
N ARG A 488 -1.80 18.56 18.01
CA ARG A 488 -1.03 18.34 16.79
C ARG A 488 -1.11 19.55 15.86
N TRP A 489 0.04 19.97 15.36
CA TRP A 489 0.20 20.93 14.27
C TRP A 489 0.72 20.16 13.05
N ASN A 490 -0.12 19.95 12.06
CA ASN A 490 0.28 19.32 10.80
C ASN A 490 1.02 20.34 9.92
N LEU A 491 1.90 19.83 9.06
CA LEU A 491 2.61 20.65 8.07
C LEU A 491 1.60 21.31 7.14
N ASP A 492 1.73 22.61 6.92
CA ASP A 492 0.79 23.35 6.09
C ASP A 492 1.40 24.37 5.14
N ALA A 493 2.64 24.79 5.35
CA ALA A 493 3.40 25.49 4.32
C ALA A 493 4.88 25.09 4.31
N VAL A 494 5.45 25.00 3.12
CA VAL A 494 6.89 24.81 2.88
C VAL A 494 7.36 25.92 1.96
N ILE A 495 8.44 26.59 2.33
CA ILE A 495 9.04 27.66 1.51
C ILE A 495 10.53 27.40 1.40
N ASP A 496 11.01 27.21 0.18
CA ASP A 496 12.43 26.98 -0.08
C ASP A 496 13.24 28.31 -0.05
N PRO A 497 14.58 28.25 -0.17
CA PRO A 497 15.42 29.44 -0.25
C PRO A 497 15.20 30.30 -1.51
N HIS A 498 14.65 29.71 -2.57
CA HIS A 498 14.37 30.37 -3.85
C HIS A 498 13.00 31.09 -3.85
N GLY A 499 12.17 30.84 -2.83
CA GLY A 499 10.84 31.43 -2.68
C GLY A 499 9.73 30.57 -3.28
N ASP A 500 10.03 29.36 -3.74
CA ASP A 500 9.00 28.40 -4.15
C ASP A 500 8.22 27.94 -2.92
N ALA A 501 6.90 27.85 -3.07
CA ALA A 501 6.01 27.58 -1.95
C ALA A 501 5.06 26.41 -2.23
N MET A 502 4.83 25.62 -1.19
CA MET A 502 3.89 24.52 -1.18
C MET A 502 2.99 24.66 0.03
N THR A 503 1.69 24.38 -0.13
CA THR A 503 0.70 24.51 0.92
C THR A 503 -0.15 23.24 1.00
N TYR A 504 -0.39 22.77 2.22
CA TYR A 504 -1.24 21.60 2.48
C TYR A 504 -2.53 22.05 3.16
N TYR A 505 -3.66 21.61 2.62
CA TYR A 505 -4.99 21.85 3.18
C TYR A 505 -5.52 20.55 3.78
N TRP A 506 -6.07 20.64 4.98
CA TRP A 506 -6.53 19.50 5.76
C TRP A 506 -8.04 19.55 5.96
N ASP A 507 -8.71 18.42 5.77
CA ASP A 507 -10.08 18.27 6.23
C ASP A 507 -10.08 17.80 7.69
N LYS A 508 -10.69 18.58 8.60
CA LYS A 508 -10.80 18.21 10.01
C LYS A 508 -12.08 17.41 10.27
N GLU A 509 -11.96 16.24 10.87
CA GLU A 509 -13.12 15.62 11.53
C GLU A 509 -13.28 16.15 12.95
N THR A 510 -14.52 16.45 13.32
CA THR A 510 -14.88 16.89 14.68
C THR A 510 -15.64 15.77 15.38
N ASN A 511 -15.12 15.33 16.52
CA ASN A 511 -15.79 14.41 17.42
C ASN A 511 -16.19 15.16 18.71
N TYR A 512 -16.99 14.53 19.56
CA TYR A 512 -17.41 15.10 20.84
C TYR A 512 -17.16 14.10 21.95
N TYR A 513 -16.71 14.59 23.11
CA TYR A 513 -16.67 13.80 24.34
C TYR A 513 -17.32 14.56 25.50
N GLY A 514 -17.75 13.81 26.52
CA GLY A 514 -18.31 14.37 27.75
C GLY A 514 -17.20 14.88 28.66
N ARG A 515 -16.93 16.19 28.61
CA ARG A 515 -15.93 16.86 29.47
C ARG A 515 -16.42 17.00 30.91
N ASN A 516 -15.51 16.89 31.88
CA ASN A 516 -15.77 17.11 33.32
C ASN A 516 -16.91 16.24 33.83
N VAL A 517 -16.82 14.93 33.58
CA VAL A 517 -17.83 13.96 33.99
C VAL A 517 -17.96 13.97 35.52
N ASN A 518 -19.18 14.17 36.01
CA ASN A 518 -19.49 13.99 37.42
C ASN A 518 -19.50 12.48 37.74
N PRO A 519 -18.63 11.99 38.63
CA PRO A 519 -18.52 10.55 38.89
C PRO A 519 -19.74 9.95 39.61
N SER A 520 -20.59 10.78 40.23
CA SER A 520 -21.78 10.33 40.94
C SER A 520 -23.05 10.36 40.08
N THR A 521 -23.15 11.27 39.11
CA THR A 521 -24.35 11.44 38.28
C THR A 521 -24.13 11.07 36.81
N GLY A 522 -22.89 10.93 36.36
CA GLY A 522 -22.53 10.75 34.95
C GLY A 522 -22.73 11.99 34.08
N ALA A 523 -23.20 13.11 34.65
CA ALA A 523 -23.43 14.35 33.91
C ALA A 523 -22.11 14.92 33.39
N SER A 524 -22.09 15.39 32.13
CA SER A 524 -20.90 15.94 31.48
C SER A 524 -21.27 16.98 30.43
N THR A 525 -20.29 17.76 29.97
CA THR A 525 -20.48 18.76 28.91
C THR A 525 -19.93 18.23 27.59
N ALA A 526 -20.80 18.01 26.60
CA ALA A 526 -20.38 17.63 25.26
C ALA A 526 -19.47 18.72 24.67
N THR A 527 -18.21 18.38 24.43
CA THR A 527 -17.18 19.32 23.98
C THR A 527 -16.51 18.78 22.73
N PRO A 528 -16.36 19.61 21.67
CA PRO A 528 -15.75 19.16 20.44
C PRO A 528 -14.25 18.91 20.62
N THR A 529 -13.76 17.89 19.93
CA THR A 529 -12.35 17.58 19.70
C THR A 529 -12.13 17.46 18.20
N SER A 530 -10.97 17.85 17.70
CA SER A 530 -10.58 17.55 16.33
C SER A 530 -9.57 16.42 16.31
N ALA A 531 -9.81 15.44 15.45
CA ALA A 531 -8.98 14.26 15.28
C ALA A 531 -9.12 13.75 13.86
N VAL A 532 -8.01 13.32 13.25
CA VAL A 532 -7.93 12.69 11.92
C VAL A 532 -8.41 13.60 10.78
N GLY A 533 -7.64 13.61 9.70
CA GLY A 533 -7.93 14.38 8.50
C GLY A 533 -7.19 13.83 7.29
N THR A 534 -7.71 14.08 6.10
CA THR A 534 -6.96 13.84 4.86
C THR A 534 -6.37 15.16 4.38
N SER A 535 -5.13 15.13 3.89
CA SER A 535 -4.48 16.30 3.31
C SER A 535 -4.65 16.32 1.80
N SER A 536 -4.85 17.52 1.25
CA SER A 536 -4.71 17.82 -0.16
C SER A 536 -3.58 18.84 -0.33
N GLY A 537 -2.58 18.49 -1.13
CA GLY A 537 -1.42 19.35 -1.40
C GLY A 537 -1.65 20.20 -2.64
N SER A 538 -1.34 21.49 -2.56
CA SER A 538 -1.27 22.40 -3.70
C SER A 538 0.11 23.07 -3.73
N SER A 539 0.85 22.91 -4.81
CA SER A 539 2.12 23.62 -5.04
C SER A 539 1.87 24.84 -5.91
N THR A 540 2.38 26.01 -5.49
CA THR A 540 2.30 27.24 -6.28
C THR A 540 3.70 27.80 -6.45
N VAL A 541 4.13 27.90 -7.71
CA VAL A 541 5.43 28.43 -8.08
C VAL A 541 5.26 29.91 -8.35
N CYS A 542 5.61 30.75 -7.40
CA CYS A 542 5.64 32.19 -7.58
C CYS A 542 7.05 32.59 -8.02
N ALA A 543 7.30 32.65 -9.32
CA ALA A 543 8.51 33.29 -9.83
C ALA A 543 8.48 34.77 -9.41
N GLY A 544 9.40 35.17 -8.53
CA GLY A 544 9.58 36.56 -8.17
C GLY A 544 9.84 37.43 -9.41
N PRO A 545 9.48 38.73 -9.40
CA PRO A 545 9.70 39.59 -10.54
C PRO A 545 11.20 39.59 -10.89
N THR A 546 11.52 39.08 -12.08
CA THR A 546 12.83 39.28 -12.69
C THR A 546 13.01 40.79 -12.82
N SER A 547 14.01 41.32 -12.13
CA SER A 547 14.47 42.68 -12.34
C SER A 547 14.95 42.79 -13.78
N THR A 548 14.09 43.29 -14.67
CA THR A 548 14.53 43.77 -15.98
C THR A 548 15.62 44.81 -15.75
N PRO A 549 16.85 44.61 -16.27
CA PRO A 549 17.89 45.61 -16.14
C PRO A 549 17.44 46.87 -16.89
N SER A 550 17.44 48.00 -16.19
CA SER A 550 17.21 49.32 -16.78
C SER A 550 18.11 49.51 -18.01
N PRO A 551 17.60 50.05 -19.14
CA PRO A 551 18.44 50.32 -20.30
C PRO A 551 19.55 51.31 -19.92
N PRO A 552 20.78 51.14 -20.45
CA PRO A 552 21.90 52.00 -20.11
C PRO A 552 21.63 53.47 -20.52
N PRO A 553 22.20 54.45 -19.80
CA PRO A 553 21.98 55.86 -20.07
C PRO A 553 22.46 56.21 -21.48
N ARG A 554 21.58 56.81 -22.28
CA ARG A 554 21.93 57.35 -23.60
C ARG A 554 22.95 58.47 -23.42
N TRP A 555 24.13 58.27 -23.97
CA TRP A 555 25.12 59.33 -24.16
C TRP A 555 24.65 60.21 -25.32
N SER A 556 24.26 61.43 -25.00
CA SER A 556 24.09 62.53 -25.95
C SER A 556 25.44 62.93 -26.54
N SER A 557 25.57 62.89 -27.86
CA SER A 557 26.61 63.62 -28.59
C SER A 557 25.95 64.63 -29.54
N PRO A 558 26.55 65.82 -29.75
CA PRO A 558 25.84 67.01 -30.21
C PRO A 558 25.91 67.24 -31.73
N THR A 559 24.90 67.99 -32.20
CA THR A 559 24.90 68.91 -33.37
C THR A 559 25.19 68.38 -34.77
N ALA A 560 24.25 68.57 -35.70
CA ALA A 560 24.25 69.72 -36.61
C ALA A 560 22.99 69.74 -37.51
N SER A 561 22.40 70.93 -37.59
CA SER A 561 21.29 71.32 -38.45
C SER A 561 21.75 71.54 -39.89
N ALA A 562 20.93 71.24 -40.90
CA ALA A 562 20.66 72.12 -42.05
C ALA A 562 19.74 71.46 -43.10
N ALA A 563 18.82 72.30 -43.61
CA ALA A 563 17.88 72.16 -44.72
C ALA A 563 16.55 71.42 -44.42
#